data_AF-A0A0S8EW69-F1
#
_entry.id   AF-A0A0S8EW69-F1
#
_cell.length_a   1.000
_cell.length_b   1.000
_cell.length_c   1.000
_cell.angle_alpha   90.00
_cell.angle_beta   90.00
_cell.angle_gamma   90.00
#
_symmetry.space_group_name_H-M   'P 1'
#
loop_
_entity.id
_entity.type
_entity.pdbx_description
1 polymer ?
#
loop_
_entity_poly.entity_id
_entity_poly.type
_entity_poly.pdbx_seq_one_letter_code
_entity_poly.pdbx_strand_id
1 'polypeptide(L)' 'MVCLPREPGIPLVVSIPHTGTLLPADIRRRLASPEMAAQPMTDWHLHELYDFLPELGITVIHAVYSRFVSDLNRPPDGSA' A
#
# COMPACT_ATOMS: atom_id res chain seq x y z
N MET A 1 5.10 4.85 -2.06
CA MET A 1 6.53 4.76 -2.42
C MET A 1 6.64 4.22 -3.82
N VAL A 2 7.56 4.75 -4.62
CA VAL A 2 7.81 4.32 -6.00
C VAL A 2 9.14 3.59 -6.01
N CYS A 3 9.14 2.34 -6.48
CA CYS A 3 10.34 1.54 -6.72
C CYS A 3 10.56 1.50 -8.23
N LEU A 4 11.65 2.12 -8.67
CA LEU A 4 12.01 2.19 -10.08
C LEU A 4 12.65 0.87 -10.56
N PRO A 5 12.54 0.54 -11.86
CA PRO A 5 13.21 -0.60 -12.46
C PRO A 5 14.72 -0.61 -12.20
N ARG A 6 15.29 -1.81 -12.01
CA ARG A 6 16.76 -2.05 -11.92
C ARG A 6 17.36 -2.47 -13.26
N GLU A 7 16.51 -2.94 -14.17
CA GLU A 7 16.80 -3.24 -15.58
C GLU A 7 16.09 -2.20 -16.49
N PRO A 8 16.33 -2.18 -17.81
CA PRO A 8 15.58 -1.33 -18.73
C PRO A 8 14.06 -1.47 -18.55
N GLY A 9 13.39 -0.34 -18.36
CA GLY A 9 11.96 -0.31 -18.01
C GLY A 9 11.06 -0.83 -19.13
N ILE A 10 10.03 -1.58 -18.74
CA ILE A 10 8.95 -2.03 -19.63
C ILE A 10 7.66 -1.24 -19.36
N PRO A 11 6.68 -1.18 -20.30
CA PRO A 11 5.43 -0.43 -20.11
C PRO A 11 4.44 -1.17 -19.20
N LEU A 12 4.89 -1.55 -18.00
CA LEU A 12 4.10 -2.21 -16.96
C LEU A 12 4.34 -1.54 -15.61
N VAL A 13 3.25 -1.20 -14.92
CA VAL A 13 3.25 -0.68 -13.56
C VAL A 13 2.45 -1.62 -12.67
N VAL A 14 3.02 -2.03 -11.54
CA VAL A 14 2.32 -2.79 -10.50
C VAL A 14 2.00 -1.88 -9.33
N SER A 15 0.73 -1.87 -8.92
CA SER A 15 0.24 -1.07 -7.79
C SER A 15 -0.15 -2.00 -6.63
N ILE A 16 0.40 -1.73 -5.44
CA ILE A 16 0.15 -2.47 -4.20
C ILE A 16 -0.42 -1.48 -3.15
N PRO A 17 -1.72 -1.12 -3.26
CA PRO A 17 -2.29 0.02 -2.54
C PRO A 17 -2.57 -0.24 -1.05
N HIS A 18 -2.55 -1.49 -0.59
CA HIS A 18 -3.01 -1.85 0.76
C HIS A 18 -1.91 -2.42 1.67
N THR A 19 -0.64 -2.32 1.29
CA THR A 19 0.48 -2.84 2.11
C THR A 19 1.00 -1.86 3.17
N GLY A 20 0.59 -0.59 3.11
CA GLY A 20 1.05 0.43 4.03
C GLY A 20 0.61 0.18 5.47
N THR A 21 1.47 0.51 6.43
CA THR A 21 1.24 0.23 7.86
C THR A 21 1.37 1.46 8.74
N LEU A 22 1.86 2.58 8.19
CA LEU A 22 2.00 3.83 8.94
C LEU A 22 0.61 4.36 9.29
N LEU A 23 0.35 4.42 10.59
CA LEU A 23 -0.90 4.93 11.15
C LEU A 23 -0.58 6.09 12.13
N PRO A 24 -0.86 7.35 11.73
CA PRO A 24 -0.68 8.51 12.59
C PRO A 24 -1.40 8.37 13.94
N ALA A 25 -0.81 8.93 15.01
CA ALA A 25 -1.29 8.73 16.38
C ALA A 25 -2.71 9.27 16.62
N ASP A 26 -3.06 10.37 15.96
CA ASP A 26 -4.40 10.97 15.98
C ASP A 26 -5.46 10.09 15.31
N ILE A 27 -5.11 9.40 14.22
CA ILE A 27 -5.99 8.42 13.58
C ILE A 27 -6.08 7.13 14.42
N ARG A 28 -4.96 6.66 14.98
CA ARG A 28 -4.93 5.47 15.86
C ARG A 28 -5.87 5.61 17.06
N ARG A 29 -5.98 6.81 17.65
CA ARG A 29 -6.91 7.08 18.77
C ARG A 29 -8.39 7.06 18.37
N ARG A 30 -8.69 7.14 17.07
CA ARG A 30 -10.05 7.18 16.51
C ARG A 30 -10.51 5.84 15.95
N LEU A 31 -9.70 4.78 16.11
CA LEU A 31 -10.09 3.44 15.67
C LEU A 31 -11.35 2.99 16.40
N ALA A 32 -12.23 2.28 15.68
CA ALA A 32 -13.51 1.83 16.21
C ALA A 32 -13.37 0.83 17.37
N SER A 33 -12.27 0.07 17.41
CA SER A 33 -12.00 -0.90 18.47
C SER A 33 -10.50 -1.14 18.66
N PRO A 34 -10.07 -1.72 19.81
CA PRO A 34 -8.68 -2.10 20.04
C PRO A 34 -8.13 -3.09 19.02
N GLU A 35 -8.95 -4.02 18.52
CA GLU A 35 -8.56 -5.04 17.55
C GLU A 35 -8.12 -4.43 16.21
N MET A 36 -8.72 -3.29 15.83
CA MET A 36 -8.32 -2.56 14.63
C MET A 36 -6.88 -2.03 14.69
N ALA A 37 -6.27 -1.94 15.89
CA ALA A 37 -4.87 -1.55 16.00
C ALA A 37 -3.91 -2.54 15.32
N ALA A 38 -4.35 -3.79 15.12
CA ALA A 38 -3.61 -4.83 14.39
C ALA A 38 -3.71 -4.71 12.86
N GLN A 39 -4.53 -3.78 12.34
CA GLN A 39 -4.73 -3.55 10.90
C GLN A 39 -5.04 -4.84 10.11
N PRO A 40 -6.14 -5.55 10.43
CA PRO A 40 -6.46 -6.85 9.80
C PRO A 40 -6.77 -6.77 8.30
N MET A 41 -6.99 -5.57 7.76
CA MET A 41 -7.33 -5.32 6.35
C MET A 41 -6.10 -4.92 5.50
N THR A 42 -4.90 -5.04 6.07
CA THR A 42 -3.63 -4.74 5.40
C THR A 42 -3.15 -5.95 4.62
N ASP A 43 -2.66 -5.70 3.41
CA ASP A 43 -1.98 -6.69 2.58
C ASP A 43 -0.53 -6.83 3.07
N TRP A 44 -0.39 -7.50 4.21
CA TRP A 44 0.89 -7.66 4.91
C TRP A 44 1.94 -8.29 4.00
N HIS A 45 3.13 -7.69 3.98
CA HIS A 45 4.31 -8.15 3.24
C HIS A 45 4.15 -8.26 1.73
N LEU A 46 3.04 -7.81 1.13
CA LEU A 46 2.81 -8.02 -0.30
C LEU A 46 3.86 -7.31 -1.18
N HIS A 47 4.34 -6.13 -0.77
CA HIS A 47 5.44 -5.45 -1.45
C HIS A 47 6.80 -6.13 -1.26
N GLU A 48 7.00 -6.86 -0.16
CA GLU A 48 8.20 -7.68 0.06
C GLU A 48 8.12 -8.96 -0.79
N LEU A 49 6.95 -9.60 -0.85
CA LEU A 49 6.72 -10.79 -1.68
C LEU A 49 6.98 -10.53 -3.16
N TYR A 50 6.75 -9.30 -3.63
CA TYR A 50 6.94 -8.88 -5.01
C TYR A 50 8.16 -7.94 -5.20
N ASP A 51 9.12 -7.94 -4.28
CA ASP A 51 10.30 -7.07 -4.34
C ASP A 51 11.25 -7.37 -5.52
N PHE A 52 11.07 -8.52 -6.19
CA PHE A 52 11.78 -8.94 -7.40
C PHE A 52 11.29 -8.22 -8.67
N LEU A 53 10.10 -7.61 -8.67
CA LEU A 53 9.53 -7.01 -9.88
C LEU A 53 10.40 -5.92 -10.54
N PRO A 54 11.07 -5.02 -9.78
CA PRO A 54 12.03 -4.07 -10.35
C PRO A 54 13.17 -4.72 -11.15
N GLU A 55 13.57 -5.94 -10.80
CA GLU A 55 14.60 -6.71 -11.52
C GLU A 55 14.09 -7.23 -12.88
N LEU A 56 12.78 -7.25 -13.08
CA LEU A 56 12.12 -7.59 -14.35
C LEU A 56 11.81 -6.36 -15.22
N GLY A 57 12.35 -5.19 -14.87
CA GLY A 57 12.08 -3.94 -15.59
C GLY A 57 10.75 -3.26 -15.21
N ILE A 58 10.05 -3.74 -14.17
CA ILE A 58 8.71 -3.29 -13.80
C ILE A 58 8.79 -2.15 -12.77
N THR A 59 8.01 -1.09 -12.99
CA THR A 59 7.85 -0.04 -11.96
C THR A 59 6.82 -0.50 -10.94
N VAL A 60 7.16 -0.41 -9.65
CA VAL A 60 6.23 -0.74 -8.56
C VAL A 60 5.87 0.51 -7.78
N ILE A 61 4.58 0.68 -7.48
CA ILE A 61 4.09 1.67 -6.52
C ILE A 61 3.39 0.95 -5.38
N HIS A 62 3.72 1.29 -4.15
CA HIS A 62 3.07 0.69 -2.98
C HIS A 62 2.77 1.73 -1.90
N ALA A 63 1.73 1.47 -1.10
CA ALA A 63 1.34 2.35 -0.01
C ALA A 63 2.37 2.35 1.13
N VAL A 64 2.48 3.51 1.81
CA VAL A 64 3.25 3.67 3.06
C VAL A 64 2.30 3.80 4.25
N TYR A 65 1.23 4.58 4.07
CA TYR A 65 0.17 4.74 5.05
C TYR A 65 -0.83 3.58 4.97
N SER A 66 -1.37 3.22 6.14
CA SER A 66 -2.48 2.28 6.23
C SER A 66 -3.68 2.75 5.42
N ARG A 67 -4.43 1.81 4.85
CA ARG A 67 -5.72 2.11 4.20
C ARG A 67 -6.75 2.70 5.16
N PHE A 68 -6.53 2.60 6.47
CA PHE A 68 -7.35 3.28 7.49
C PHE A 68 -7.17 4.81 7.49
N VAL A 69 -6.07 5.32 6.91
CA VAL A 69 -5.89 6.76 6.66
C VAL A 69 -6.70 7.17 5.43
N SER A 70 -6.50 6.44 4.33
CA SER A 70 -7.27 6.58 3.10
C SER A 70 -7.10 5.31 2.28
N ASP A 71 -8.20 4.79 1.74
CA ASP A 71 -8.15 3.66 0.82
C ASP A 71 -7.81 4.15 -0.59
N LEU A 72 -6.57 3.92 -1.04
CA LEU A 72 -6.10 4.33 -2.36
C LEU A 72 -6.73 3.55 -3.52
N ASN A 73 -7.49 2.49 -3.22
CA ASN A 73 -8.23 1.69 -4.20
C ASN A 73 -9.73 2.04 -4.21
N ARG A 74 -10.11 3.20 -3.66
CA ARG A 74 -11.48 3.72 -3.68
C ARG A 74 -11.50 5.14 -4.25
N PRO A 75 -12.58 5.54 -4.94
CA PRO A 75 -12.70 6.91 -5.40
C PRO A 75 -12.94 7.87 -4.24
N PRO A 76 -12.51 9.14 -4.38
CA PRO A 76 -12.56 10.12 -3.30
C PRO A 76 -13.98 10.54 -2.92
N ASP A 77 -14.96 10.34 -3.80
CA ASP A 77 -16.38 10.63 -3.57
C ASP A 77 -17.13 9.47 -2.89
N GLY A 78 -16.46 8.33 -2.66
CA GLY A 78 -17.06 7.15 -2.03
C GLY A 78 -18.01 6.37 -2.94
N SER A 79 -18.03 6.63 -4.24
CA SER A 79 -18.79 5.82 -5.21
C SER A 79 -18.19 4.41 -5.31
N ALA A 80 -18.80 3.42 -4.65
CA ALA A 80 -18.30 2.05 -4.65
C ALA A 80 -19.42 1.02 -4.64
#